data_AF-A0A523J9N6-F1
#
_entry.id   AF-A0A523J9N6-F1
#
_cell.length_a   1.000
_cell.length_b   1.000
_cell.length_c   1.000
_cell.angle_alpha   90.00
_cell.angle_beta   90.00
_cell.angle_gamma   90.00
#
_symmetry.space_group_name_H-M   'P 1'
#
loop_
_entity.id
_entity.type
_entity.pdbx_description
1 polymer ?
#
loop_
_entity_poly.entity_id
_entity_poly.type
_entity_poly.pdbx_seq_one_letter_code
_entity_poly.pdbx_strand_id
1 'polypeptide(L)'
;MKFLFLSTFLLMAQAPLALGQRKLVKEGLDLFIDIPELRQRKDQCLRAIEKDDTISLPDCLIKGTEDGKLGPITPAVREKMIQALEAKARDDESSPEYEALELIRTQKKMDPAIKKLGEFYFKKLNESLYGKHDAEKKLYVSHSAFYEIYKSQVSKNLIESLSSYCIEAERSKAFILSQDKAKRMSVRKKSIKQLKKIEGEGADAVSAGYKDWEVCMQAIQNICHRTIYKHKKAKLVINYSSTLTLDEKYNVEEADYNYSRIRACSVVGYLKIARQTILKITEIQRLINYVDGDPSKGRKDPVNWFKNLIGKDDFKSTGKTYDELTSMTSGELAKSGFLEEDKKILKRITEDCLKNSNMQACREFLNEEVDEQYKLAAEYALKLEAMMEKIEKMKPDKLKKFLQEQGYEDKRIQELEKFAEELKTEVIERFRAEKELLITQLWEEIRAKTLAKTDDDEKIKSKIKKIAEELSGRGEEFIQLVHYNNIISGYLTVSGRPGDKGKVRNVQSIFRELNDSAYGQEIEGFDDLGGQKRLEEIKKELAQAGIVHLEEKREVEGLSIKALNKAVLNYQVEKLDEKPVKGWDTIDQDEIASN
;
A
#
# COMPACT_ATOMS: atom_id res chain seq x y z
N MET A 1 3.44 -13.98 0.10
CA MET A 1 3.09 -12.93 -0.88
C MET A 1 2.54 -11.63 -0.27
N LYS A 2 2.40 -11.51 1.07
CA LYS A 2 1.54 -10.48 1.69
C LYS A 2 2.11 -9.04 1.73
N PHE A 3 3.42 -8.82 1.60
CA PHE A 3 4.03 -7.46 1.54
C PHE A 3 5.08 -7.24 0.44
N LEU A 4 5.50 -8.30 -0.27
CA LEU A 4 6.50 -8.18 -1.35
C LEU A 4 6.01 -7.26 -2.48
N PHE A 5 4.70 -7.17 -2.71
CA PHE A 5 4.11 -6.24 -3.69
C PHE A 5 4.20 -4.77 -3.27
N LEU A 6 4.12 -4.46 -1.97
CA LEU A 6 4.29 -3.10 -1.44
C LEU A 6 5.77 -2.70 -1.32
N SER A 7 6.68 -3.65 -1.06
CA SER A 7 8.12 -3.38 -0.96
C SER A 7 8.79 -3.17 -2.33
N THR A 8 8.27 -3.78 -3.40
CA THR A 8 8.88 -3.75 -4.75
C THR A 8 8.74 -2.39 -5.44
N PHE A 9 7.64 -1.67 -5.22
CA PHE A 9 7.37 -0.41 -5.95
C PHE A 9 7.74 0.88 -5.22
N LEU A 10 7.83 0.81 -3.90
CA LEU A 10 8.34 1.94 -3.11
C LEU A 10 9.87 2.09 -3.23
N LEU A 11 10.57 1.08 -3.79
CA LEU A 11 11.97 1.16 -4.21
C LEU A 11 12.17 2.07 -5.43
N MET A 12 11.14 2.27 -6.27
CA MET A 12 11.24 3.13 -7.46
C MET A 12 11.36 4.62 -7.13
N ALA A 13 10.92 5.03 -5.93
CA ALA A 13 11.13 6.38 -5.42
C ALA A 13 12.50 6.59 -4.74
N GLN A 14 13.30 5.54 -4.55
CA GLN A 14 14.52 5.59 -3.70
C GLN A 14 15.80 5.14 -4.43
N ALA A 15 15.71 4.68 -5.67
CA ALA A 15 16.86 4.20 -6.43
C ALA A 15 18.00 5.24 -6.63
N PRO A 16 17.76 6.57 -6.72
CA PRO A 16 18.86 7.54 -6.75
C PRO A 16 19.26 8.11 -5.37
N LEU A 17 18.56 7.79 -4.28
CA LEU A 17 18.77 8.39 -2.94
C LEU A 17 19.42 7.43 -1.92
N ALA A 18 19.77 6.22 -2.34
CA ALA A 18 20.17 5.10 -1.47
C ALA A 18 21.48 5.29 -0.69
N LEU A 19 22.32 6.28 -1.00
CA LEU A 19 23.56 6.56 -0.26
C LEU A 19 23.39 7.60 0.87
N GLY A 20 22.40 8.49 0.78
CA GLY A 20 22.08 9.48 1.83
C GLY A 20 20.99 9.03 2.81
N GLN A 21 20.06 8.18 2.36
CA GLN A 21 18.90 7.76 3.18
C GLN A 21 19.21 6.67 4.22
N ARG A 22 20.35 5.98 4.17
CA ARG A 22 20.75 5.05 5.24
C ARG A 22 20.93 5.76 6.59
N LYS A 23 21.22 7.06 6.59
CA LYS A 23 21.35 7.87 7.80
C LYS A 23 20.00 8.41 8.28
N LEU A 24 19.18 8.94 7.36
CA LEU A 24 17.88 9.56 7.68
C LEU A 24 16.78 8.57 8.13
N VAL A 25 16.80 7.30 7.70
CA VAL A 25 15.82 6.30 8.18
C VAL A 25 16.15 5.80 9.59
N LYS A 26 17.44 5.77 9.99
CA LYS A 26 17.83 5.40 11.36
C LYS A 26 17.49 6.50 12.38
N GLU A 27 17.53 7.78 11.99
CA GLU A 27 17.30 8.93 12.88
C GLU A 27 15.85 9.14 13.37
N GLY A 28 14.94 8.19 13.11
CA GLY A 28 13.54 8.28 13.57
C GLY A 28 12.89 6.99 14.03
N LEU A 29 13.60 5.86 13.97
CA LEU A 29 13.06 4.53 14.30
C LEU A 29 13.13 4.19 15.79
N ASP A 30 14.11 4.75 16.51
CA ASP A 30 14.41 4.38 17.90
C ASP A 30 13.76 5.35 18.90
N LEU A 31 12.45 5.57 18.81
CA LEU A 31 11.77 6.57 19.63
C LEU A 31 11.37 6.03 21.01
N PHE A 32 10.90 4.79 21.07
CA PHE A 32 10.29 4.23 22.29
C PHE A 32 11.18 3.22 23.00
N ILE A 33 11.98 2.43 22.29
CA ILE A 33 12.89 1.43 22.89
C ILE A 33 14.08 2.08 23.60
N ASP A 34 14.24 3.39 23.47
CA ASP A 34 15.16 4.19 24.29
C ASP A 34 14.58 4.61 25.64
N ILE A 35 13.26 4.50 25.84
CA ILE A 35 12.64 4.65 27.16
C ILE A 35 13.04 3.43 28.02
N PRO A 36 13.72 3.61 29.17
CA PRO A 36 14.30 2.51 29.94
C PRO A 36 13.30 1.41 30.30
N GLU A 37 12.08 1.79 30.69
CA GLU A 37 11.01 0.86 31.05
C GLU A 37 10.58 -0.01 29.86
N LEU A 38 10.49 0.57 28.65
CA LEU A 38 10.12 -0.14 27.44
C LEU A 38 11.24 -1.03 26.93
N ARG A 39 12.50 -0.61 27.11
CA ARG A 39 13.68 -1.45 26.85
C ARG A 39 13.68 -2.70 27.72
N GLN A 40 13.52 -2.53 29.03
CA GLN A 40 13.45 -3.65 29.98
C GLN A 40 12.29 -4.59 29.64
N ARG A 41 11.14 -4.02 29.30
CA ARG A 41 9.95 -4.77 28.91
C ARG A 41 10.16 -5.59 27.64
N LYS A 42 10.80 -5.00 26.61
CA LYS A 42 11.21 -5.72 25.39
C LYS A 42 12.09 -6.91 25.75
N ASP A 43 13.10 -6.72 26.58
CA ASP A 43 14.04 -7.79 26.94
C ASP A 43 13.37 -8.92 27.75
N GLN A 44 12.34 -8.60 28.55
CA GLN A 44 11.51 -9.60 29.23
C GLN A 44 10.64 -10.38 28.24
N CYS A 45 10.00 -9.69 27.30
CA CYS A 45 9.20 -10.32 26.24
C CYS A 45 10.05 -11.22 25.35
N LEU A 46 11.26 -10.79 24.97
CA LEU A 46 12.17 -11.62 24.19
C LEU A 46 12.59 -12.89 24.93
N ARG A 47 12.85 -12.80 26.24
CA ARG A 47 13.13 -13.97 27.08
C ARG A 47 11.93 -14.91 27.22
N ALA A 48 10.70 -14.38 27.17
CA ALA A 48 9.50 -15.19 27.17
C ALA A 48 9.33 -15.91 25.82
N ILE A 49 9.53 -15.21 24.71
CA ILE A 49 9.49 -15.75 23.34
C ILE A 49 10.54 -16.83 23.12
N GLU A 50 11.73 -16.69 23.73
CA GLU A 50 12.76 -17.73 23.71
C GLU A 50 12.32 -19.03 24.41
N LYS A 51 11.32 -18.98 25.30
CA LYS A 51 10.78 -20.16 25.98
C LYS A 51 9.52 -20.70 25.30
N ASP A 52 8.72 -19.80 24.76
CA ASP A 52 7.48 -20.11 24.05
C ASP A 52 7.38 -19.23 22.81
N ASP A 53 7.66 -19.83 21.66
CA ASP A 53 7.66 -19.11 20.39
C ASP A 53 6.24 -18.69 19.95
N THR A 54 5.18 -19.15 20.60
CA THR A 54 3.80 -18.73 20.31
C THR A 54 3.50 -17.31 20.80
N ILE A 55 4.31 -16.78 21.72
CA ILE A 55 4.15 -15.44 22.26
C ILE A 55 4.40 -14.38 21.16
N SER A 56 3.43 -13.49 21.00
CA SER A 56 3.52 -12.32 20.13
C SER A 56 4.30 -11.21 20.84
N LEU A 57 5.42 -10.75 20.26
CA LEU A 57 6.19 -9.63 20.82
C LEU A 57 5.32 -8.38 21.00
N PRO A 58 4.51 -7.95 20.01
CA PRO A 58 3.59 -6.84 20.19
C PRO A 58 2.59 -7.01 21.35
N ASP A 59 1.95 -8.18 21.46
CA ASP A 59 0.99 -8.41 22.53
C ASP A 59 1.67 -8.44 23.90
N CYS A 60 2.85 -9.06 24.01
CA CYS A 60 3.62 -9.05 25.25
C CYS A 60 4.03 -7.63 25.64
N LEU A 61 4.47 -6.82 24.67
CA LEU A 61 4.82 -5.43 24.90
C LEU A 61 3.63 -4.61 25.39
N ILE A 62 2.41 -4.85 24.92
CA ILE A 62 1.25 -4.01 25.28
C ILE A 62 0.51 -4.57 26.50
N LYS A 63 0.13 -5.85 26.44
CA LYS A 63 -0.75 -6.54 27.40
C LYS A 63 0.04 -7.24 28.51
N GLY A 64 1.28 -7.62 28.23
CA GLY A 64 2.11 -8.40 29.16
C GLY A 64 2.06 -9.89 28.87
N THR A 65 2.50 -10.71 29.82
CA THR A 65 2.53 -12.18 29.67
C THR A 65 1.31 -12.82 30.30
N GLU A 66 0.79 -13.90 29.71
CA GLU A 66 -0.38 -14.62 30.24
C GLU A 66 -0.13 -15.22 31.64
N ASP A 67 1.13 -15.51 31.97
CA ASP A 67 1.54 -16.01 33.28
C ASP A 67 1.58 -14.92 34.38
N GLY A 68 1.19 -13.69 34.05
CA GLY A 68 1.08 -12.56 34.98
C GLY A 68 2.42 -11.99 35.47
N LYS A 69 3.56 -12.54 35.03
CA LYS A 69 4.90 -12.04 35.42
C LYS A 69 5.21 -10.65 34.88
N LEU A 70 4.57 -10.28 33.77
CA LEU A 70 4.61 -8.96 33.20
C LEU A 70 3.17 -8.46 33.02
N GLY A 71 2.75 -7.44 33.78
CA GLY A 71 1.44 -6.81 33.61
C GLY A 71 1.38 -5.88 32.39
N PRO A 72 0.23 -5.27 32.06
CA PRO A 72 0.09 -4.36 30.91
C PRO A 72 0.93 -3.07 31.05
N ILE A 73 1.15 -2.35 29.95
CA ILE A 73 1.82 -1.03 29.99
C ILE A 73 1.03 -0.08 30.89
N THR A 74 1.72 0.55 31.84
CA THR A 74 1.12 1.48 32.79
C THR A 74 0.76 2.83 32.15
N PRO A 75 -0.23 3.56 32.70
CA PRO A 75 -0.58 4.91 32.23
C PRO A 75 0.61 5.89 32.22
N ALA A 76 1.51 5.78 33.20
CA ALA A 76 2.70 6.63 33.27
C ALA A 76 3.67 6.40 32.10
N VAL A 77 3.83 5.15 31.66
CA VAL A 77 4.69 4.82 30.51
C VAL A 77 4.02 5.27 29.20
N ARG A 78 2.69 5.10 29.08
CA ARG A 78 1.92 5.62 27.93
C ARG A 78 2.07 7.14 27.78
N GLU A 79 2.06 7.86 28.88
CA GLU A 79 2.24 9.32 28.86
C GLU A 79 3.64 9.73 28.39
N LYS A 80 4.70 9.02 28.82
CA LYS A 80 6.06 9.23 28.30
C LYS A 80 6.15 8.99 26.79
N MET A 81 5.43 7.98 26.29
CA MET A 81 5.35 7.69 24.86
C MET A 81 4.67 8.83 24.09
N ILE A 82 3.57 9.39 24.61
CA ILE A 82 2.92 10.56 24.02
C ILE A 82 3.87 11.76 23.98
N GLN A 83 4.58 12.03 25.08
CA GLN A 83 5.54 13.13 25.15
C GLN A 83 6.67 12.98 24.13
N ALA A 84 7.17 11.76 23.92
CA ALA A 84 8.18 11.48 22.89
C ALA A 84 7.65 11.74 21.47
N LEU A 85 6.39 11.37 21.17
CA LEU A 85 5.74 11.70 19.90
C LEU A 85 5.60 13.21 19.69
N GLU A 86 5.17 13.93 20.72
CA GLU A 86 4.94 15.37 20.63
C GLU A 86 6.25 16.16 20.52
N ALA A 87 7.31 15.75 21.22
CA ALA A 87 8.63 16.35 21.08
C ALA A 87 9.14 16.23 19.64
N LYS A 88 9.05 15.03 19.05
CA LYS A 88 9.43 14.79 17.66
C LYS A 88 8.59 15.60 16.66
N ALA A 89 7.30 15.80 16.94
CA ALA A 89 6.42 16.61 16.09
C ALA A 89 6.74 18.11 16.15
N ARG A 90 7.29 18.62 17.26
CA ARG A 90 7.70 20.04 17.38
C ARG A 90 8.98 20.36 16.63
N ASP A 91 9.87 19.39 16.49
CA ASP A 91 11.13 19.56 15.75
C ASP A 91 10.92 19.54 14.21
N ASP A 92 9.74 19.14 13.73
CA ASP A 92 9.36 19.12 12.32
C ASP A 92 8.01 19.86 12.14
N GLU A 93 8.06 21.20 12.06
CA GLU A 93 6.90 22.09 11.86
C GLU A 93 6.07 21.75 10.60
N SER A 94 6.62 20.95 9.68
CA SER A 94 5.97 20.54 8.41
C SER A 94 5.33 19.14 8.44
N SER A 95 5.46 18.40 9.54
CA SER A 95 4.91 17.05 9.63
C SER A 95 3.46 17.01 10.09
N PRO A 96 2.62 16.12 9.52
CA PRO A 96 1.25 15.92 9.95
C PRO A 96 1.25 15.52 11.43
N GLU A 97 0.51 16.28 12.23
CA GLU A 97 0.53 16.28 13.69
C GLU A 97 0.03 14.94 14.29
N TYR A 98 -0.68 14.13 13.49
CA TYR A 98 -1.37 12.94 13.98
C TYR A 98 -1.09 11.65 13.18
N GLU A 99 -0.60 11.71 11.94
CA GLU A 99 -0.19 10.53 11.17
C GLU A 99 1.07 10.76 10.32
N ALA A 100 2.23 10.77 10.96
CA ALA A 100 3.43 10.28 10.31
C ALA A 100 3.37 8.74 10.25
N LEU A 101 2.41 8.21 9.49
CA LEU A 101 2.35 6.78 9.15
C LEU A 101 3.52 6.48 8.21
N GLU A 102 4.67 6.21 8.79
CA GLU A 102 5.79 5.62 8.07
C GLU A 102 5.45 4.15 7.80
N LEU A 103 5.55 3.73 6.53
CA LEU A 103 5.62 2.31 6.21
C LEU A 103 6.92 1.79 6.82
N ILE A 104 6.79 1.16 7.99
CA ILE A 104 7.92 0.49 8.61
C ILE A 104 8.26 -0.72 7.75
N ARG A 105 9.44 -0.67 7.13
CA ARG A 105 9.95 -1.76 6.30
C ARG A 105 10.98 -2.55 7.09
N THR A 106 10.85 -3.87 7.06
CA THR A 106 11.93 -4.76 7.48
C THR A 106 13.17 -4.43 6.68
N GLN A 107 14.27 -4.06 7.35
CA GLN A 107 15.56 -3.87 6.68
C GLN A 107 16.03 -5.25 6.23
N LYS A 108 15.91 -5.56 4.94
CA LYS A 108 16.56 -6.72 4.33
C LYS A 108 17.63 -6.20 3.37
N LYS A 109 18.71 -6.97 3.20
CA LYS A 109 19.55 -6.85 2.00
C LYS A 109 18.62 -6.90 0.78
N MET A 110 18.71 -5.86 -0.05
CA MET A 110 17.82 -5.67 -1.19
C MET A 110 17.74 -6.94 -2.03
N ASP A 111 16.54 -7.46 -2.25
CA ASP A 111 16.30 -8.67 -3.02
C ASP A 111 16.96 -8.54 -4.41
N PRO A 112 17.82 -9.51 -4.83
CA PRO A 112 18.55 -9.41 -6.08
C PRO A 112 17.65 -9.23 -7.32
N ALA A 113 16.47 -9.83 -7.35
CA ALA A 113 15.54 -9.65 -8.46
C ALA A 113 15.01 -8.22 -8.50
N ILE A 114 14.71 -7.65 -7.33
CA ILE A 114 14.29 -6.25 -7.20
C ILE A 114 15.42 -5.29 -7.58
N LYS A 115 16.67 -5.66 -7.27
CA LYS A 115 17.84 -4.91 -7.74
C LYS A 115 17.90 -4.83 -9.25
N LYS A 116 17.67 -5.94 -9.96
CA LYS A 116 17.62 -5.96 -11.43
C LYS A 116 16.53 -5.04 -11.97
N LEU A 117 15.36 -5.06 -11.36
CA LEU A 117 14.29 -4.13 -11.69
C LEU A 117 14.71 -2.66 -11.47
N GLY A 118 15.34 -2.35 -10.34
CA GLY A 118 15.87 -1.00 -10.05
C GLY A 118 16.94 -0.54 -11.05
N GLU A 119 17.85 -1.42 -11.45
CA GLU A 119 18.85 -1.16 -12.50
C GLU A 119 18.18 -0.83 -13.84
N PHE A 120 17.13 -1.56 -14.22
CA PHE A 120 16.36 -1.31 -15.43
C PHE A 120 15.68 0.08 -15.40
N TYR A 121 14.98 0.41 -14.32
CA TYR A 121 14.34 1.72 -14.16
C TYR A 121 15.33 2.87 -14.15
N PHE A 122 16.44 2.70 -13.43
CA PHE A 122 17.50 3.71 -13.39
C PHE A 122 18.04 3.97 -14.80
N LYS A 123 18.29 2.91 -15.57
CA LYS A 123 18.71 3.03 -16.98
C LYS A 123 17.65 3.76 -17.82
N LYS A 124 16.37 3.38 -17.72
CA LYS A 124 15.26 4.03 -18.46
C LYS A 124 15.14 5.52 -18.13
N LEU A 125 15.24 5.88 -16.85
CA LEU A 125 15.20 7.27 -16.39
C LEU A 125 16.44 8.04 -16.88
N ASN A 126 17.63 7.47 -16.72
CA ASN A 126 18.90 8.09 -17.11
C ASN A 126 18.98 8.32 -18.62
N GLU A 127 18.59 7.34 -19.44
CA GLU A 127 18.51 7.50 -20.90
C GLU A 127 17.49 8.56 -21.32
N SER A 128 16.38 8.67 -20.58
CA SER A 128 15.36 9.70 -20.86
C SER A 128 15.86 11.09 -20.45
N LEU A 129 16.63 11.18 -19.37
CA LEU A 129 17.17 12.43 -18.83
C LEU A 129 18.34 12.98 -19.63
N TYR A 130 19.26 12.11 -20.05
CA TYR A 130 20.57 12.52 -20.59
C TYR A 130 20.80 12.04 -22.04
N GLY A 131 19.84 11.30 -22.62
CA GLY A 131 20.02 10.69 -23.94
C GLY A 131 20.93 9.46 -23.92
N LYS A 132 21.09 8.82 -25.09
CA LYS A 132 21.94 7.62 -25.26
C LYS A 132 23.42 7.94 -25.49
N HIS A 133 23.76 9.18 -25.86
CA HIS A 133 25.12 9.63 -26.15
C HIS A 133 25.24 11.15 -25.90
N ASP A 134 25.88 11.54 -24.79
CA ASP A 134 26.89 12.61 -24.67
C ASP A 134 27.11 12.97 -23.20
N ALA A 135 28.26 12.60 -22.65
CA ALA A 135 28.70 13.01 -21.31
C ALA A 135 28.96 14.53 -21.22
N GLU A 136 29.01 15.23 -22.36
CA GLU A 136 29.37 16.64 -22.46
C GLU A 136 28.18 17.60 -22.33
N LYS A 137 26.94 17.13 -22.48
CA LYS A 137 25.72 17.95 -22.26
C LYS A 137 24.98 17.45 -21.03
N LYS A 138 25.53 17.75 -19.84
CA LYS A 138 24.80 17.59 -18.58
C LYS A 138 23.56 18.49 -18.60
N LEU A 139 22.41 17.91 -18.95
CA LEU A 139 21.13 18.59 -18.92
C LEU A 139 20.75 18.86 -17.45
N TYR A 140 20.47 20.13 -17.14
CA TYR A 140 19.92 20.51 -15.85
C TYR A 140 18.41 20.27 -15.87
N VAL A 141 17.93 19.49 -14.90
CA VAL A 141 16.51 19.14 -14.73
C VAL A 141 15.99 19.91 -13.52
N SER A 142 14.85 20.58 -13.67
CA SER A 142 14.23 21.28 -12.54
C SER A 142 13.84 20.31 -11.42
N HIS A 143 13.98 20.74 -10.16
CA HIS A 143 13.51 19.98 -9.01
C HIS A 143 12.00 19.70 -9.07
N SER A 144 11.20 20.62 -9.64
CA SER A 144 9.75 20.45 -9.85
C SER A 144 9.42 19.16 -10.61
N ALA A 145 10.28 18.79 -11.56
CA ALA A 145 10.09 17.64 -12.40
C ALA A 145 10.30 16.31 -11.64
N PHE A 146 11.18 16.28 -10.63
CA PHE A 146 11.31 15.13 -9.73
C PHE A 146 10.11 14.99 -8.79
N TYR A 147 9.49 16.10 -8.37
CA TYR A 147 8.26 16.05 -7.58
C TYR A 147 7.09 15.49 -8.39
N GLU A 148 6.93 15.88 -9.65
CA GLU A 148 5.89 15.31 -10.53
C GLU A 148 6.13 13.83 -10.82
N ILE A 149 7.38 13.40 -11.05
CA ILE A 149 7.74 11.98 -11.13
C ILE A 149 7.33 11.25 -9.86
N TYR A 150 7.69 11.79 -8.69
CA TYR A 150 7.40 11.14 -7.43
C TYR A 150 5.89 11.07 -7.15
N LYS A 151 5.15 12.15 -7.42
CA LYS A 151 3.68 12.19 -7.31
C LYS A 151 3.01 11.19 -8.26
N SER A 152 3.48 11.10 -9.51
CA SER A 152 3.01 10.13 -10.49
C SER A 152 3.26 8.69 -10.01
N GLN A 153 4.47 8.41 -9.49
CA GLN A 153 4.81 7.10 -8.93
C GLN A 153 3.92 6.73 -7.73
N VAL A 154 3.73 7.64 -6.78
CA VAL A 154 2.85 7.40 -5.61
C VAL A 154 1.41 7.11 -6.06
N SER A 155 0.93 7.84 -7.07
CA SER A 155 -0.42 7.64 -7.63
C SER A 155 -0.57 6.28 -8.31
N LYS A 156 0.44 5.84 -9.07
CA LYS A 156 0.45 4.52 -9.71
C LYS A 156 0.51 3.39 -8.70
N ASN A 157 1.38 3.52 -7.70
CA ASN A 157 1.49 2.54 -6.63
C ASN A 157 0.18 2.40 -5.86
N LEU A 158 -0.61 3.48 -5.76
CA LEU A 158 -1.95 3.46 -5.18
C LEU A 158 -2.91 2.58 -6.00
N ILE A 159 -3.01 2.84 -7.30
CA ILE A 159 -3.87 2.08 -8.22
C ILE A 159 -3.40 0.62 -8.27
N GLU A 160 -2.09 0.37 -8.26
CA GLU A 160 -1.52 -0.96 -8.25
C GLU A 160 -1.84 -1.70 -6.94
N SER A 161 -1.78 -1.02 -5.79
CA SER A 161 -2.14 -1.62 -4.50
C SER A 161 -3.61 -2.06 -4.47
N LEU A 162 -4.51 -1.23 -4.99
CA LEU A 162 -5.93 -1.58 -5.17
C LEU A 162 -6.07 -2.76 -6.14
N SER A 163 -5.41 -2.69 -7.29
CA SER A 163 -5.41 -3.75 -8.31
C SER A 163 -4.86 -5.07 -7.78
N SER A 164 -3.89 -5.04 -6.86
CA SER A 164 -3.29 -6.24 -6.26
C SER A 164 -4.28 -7.04 -5.42
N TYR A 165 -5.26 -6.38 -4.82
CA TYR A 165 -6.37 -7.04 -4.15
C TYR A 165 -7.44 -7.43 -5.17
N CYS A 166 -7.85 -6.49 -6.02
CA CYS A 166 -9.00 -6.67 -6.91
C CYS A 166 -8.81 -7.67 -8.03
N ILE A 167 -7.57 -7.90 -8.48
CA ILE A 167 -7.29 -8.95 -9.47
C ILE A 167 -7.58 -10.36 -8.90
N GLU A 168 -7.46 -10.55 -7.59
CA GLU A 168 -7.74 -11.81 -6.88
C GLU A 168 -9.19 -11.91 -6.37
N ALA A 169 -9.98 -10.85 -6.54
CA ALA A 169 -11.31 -10.73 -5.99
C ALA A 169 -12.37 -10.94 -7.08
N GLU A 170 -13.49 -11.55 -6.71
CA GLU A 170 -14.63 -11.68 -7.61
C GLU A 170 -15.94 -11.25 -6.94
N ARG A 171 -16.82 -10.64 -7.74
CA ARG A 171 -18.11 -10.13 -7.27
C ARG A 171 -19.01 -11.23 -6.69
N SER A 172 -18.98 -12.44 -7.26
CA SER A 172 -19.74 -13.62 -6.78
C SER A 172 -19.37 -14.06 -5.37
N LYS A 173 -18.26 -13.58 -4.83
CA LYS A 173 -17.79 -13.85 -3.46
C LYS A 173 -17.70 -12.59 -2.62
N ALA A 174 -18.43 -11.54 -3.02
CA ALA A 174 -18.42 -10.27 -2.32
C ALA A 174 -17.00 -9.67 -2.17
N PHE A 175 -16.11 -9.98 -3.13
CA PHE A 175 -14.70 -9.61 -3.12
C PHE A 175 -13.87 -10.17 -1.96
N ILE A 176 -14.36 -11.22 -1.28
CA ILE A 176 -13.56 -12.00 -0.33
C ILE A 176 -12.60 -12.90 -1.10
N LEU A 177 -11.32 -12.83 -0.73
CA LEU A 177 -10.23 -13.64 -1.25
C LEU A 177 -10.18 -14.99 -0.55
N SER A 178 -9.95 -16.04 -1.33
CA SER A 178 -9.63 -17.36 -0.81
C SER A 178 -8.24 -17.37 -0.13
N GLN A 179 -8.07 -18.04 1.01
CA GLN A 179 -6.75 -18.28 1.61
C GLN A 179 -5.92 -19.27 0.75
N ASP A 180 -6.58 -20.16 0.01
CA ASP A 180 -5.93 -21.05 -0.94
C ASP A 180 -5.37 -20.28 -2.15
N LYS A 181 -4.07 -20.43 -2.40
CA LYS A 181 -3.34 -19.74 -3.48
C LYS A 181 -3.80 -20.17 -4.88
N ALA A 182 -4.05 -21.47 -5.10
CA ALA A 182 -4.46 -21.97 -6.41
C ALA A 182 -5.84 -21.41 -6.80
N LYS A 183 -6.79 -21.34 -5.84
CA LYS A 183 -8.07 -20.67 -6.03
C LYS A 183 -7.89 -19.20 -6.39
N ARG A 184 -7.04 -18.46 -5.67
CA ARG A 184 -6.74 -17.05 -6.00
C ARG A 184 -6.14 -16.91 -7.40
N MET A 185 -5.20 -17.76 -7.79
CA MET A 185 -4.62 -17.76 -9.14
C MET A 185 -5.66 -18.00 -10.23
N SER A 186 -6.64 -18.89 -9.98
CA SER A 186 -7.76 -19.10 -10.91
C SER A 186 -8.59 -17.83 -11.07
N VAL A 187 -8.89 -17.12 -9.98
CA VAL A 187 -9.59 -15.83 -10.02
C VAL A 187 -8.77 -14.79 -10.76
N ARG A 188 -7.46 -14.68 -10.53
CA ARG A 188 -6.57 -13.76 -11.28
C ARG A 188 -6.65 -13.98 -12.78
N LYS A 189 -6.57 -15.24 -13.23
CA LYS A 189 -6.68 -15.59 -14.65
C LYS A 189 -8.05 -15.22 -15.21
N LYS A 190 -9.13 -15.40 -14.44
CA LYS A 190 -10.49 -14.97 -14.80
C LYS A 190 -10.59 -13.43 -14.91
N SER A 191 -10.10 -12.69 -13.93
CA SER A 191 -10.07 -11.22 -13.90
C SER A 191 -9.32 -10.65 -15.11
N ILE A 192 -8.17 -11.24 -15.43
CA ILE A 192 -7.42 -10.89 -16.64
C ILE A 192 -8.29 -11.18 -17.87
N LYS A 193 -8.89 -12.38 -17.99
CA LYS A 193 -9.79 -12.75 -19.11
C LYS A 193 -10.95 -11.77 -19.31
N GLN A 194 -11.47 -11.15 -18.26
CA GLN A 194 -12.54 -10.15 -18.36
C GLN A 194 -12.09 -8.81 -18.96
N LEU A 195 -10.78 -8.51 -19.03
CA LEU A 195 -10.28 -7.26 -19.63
C LEU A 195 -10.63 -7.12 -21.12
N LYS A 196 -10.84 -8.23 -21.83
CA LYS A 196 -11.19 -8.22 -23.26
C LYS A 196 -12.67 -7.95 -23.54
N LYS A 197 -13.53 -8.16 -22.55
CA LYS A 197 -14.96 -7.94 -22.71
C LYS A 197 -15.24 -6.46 -22.51
N ILE A 198 -15.41 -5.71 -23.59
CA ILE A 198 -15.77 -4.30 -23.53
C ILE A 198 -17.30 -4.17 -23.45
N GLU A 199 -17.77 -3.33 -22.55
CA GLU A 199 -19.18 -3.06 -22.33
C GLU A 199 -19.44 -1.56 -22.48
N GLY A 200 -20.49 -1.19 -23.22
CA GLY A 200 -20.80 0.21 -23.56
C GLY A 200 -20.10 0.67 -24.84
N GLU A 201 -20.33 1.92 -25.24
CA GLU A 201 -19.80 2.52 -26.46
C GLU A 201 -19.25 3.93 -26.20
N GLY A 202 -18.27 4.35 -27.00
CA GLY A 202 -17.68 5.68 -26.97
C GLY A 202 -17.12 6.06 -25.59
N ALA A 203 -17.62 7.17 -25.03
CA ALA A 203 -17.16 7.68 -23.74
C ALA A 203 -17.54 6.79 -22.54
N ASP A 204 -18.51 5.88 -22.69
CA ASP A 204 -18.96 4.98 -21.62
C ASP A 204 -18.35 3.58 -21.72
N ALA A 205 -17.70 3.25 -22.85
CA ALA A 205 -17.10 1.95 -23.09
C ALA A 205 -16.01 1.60 -22.06
N VAL A 206 -16.17 0.53 -21.29
CA VAL A 206 -15.16 0.06 -20.33
C VAL A 206 -15.06 -1.45 -20.36
N SER A 207 -13.90 -2.00 -19.97
CA SER A 207 -13.81 -3.45 -19.79
C SER A 207 -14.66 -3.93 -18.61
N ALA A 208 -15.22 -5.13 -18.71
CA ALA A 208 -15.92 -5.78 -17.60
C ALA A 208 -15.00 -5.92 -16.36
N GLY A 209 -13.70 -6.21 -16.59
CA GLY A 209 -12.70 -6.23 -15.53
C GLY A 209 -12.54 -4.88 -14.82
N TYR A 210 -12.70 -3.76 -15.53
CA TYR A 210 -12.70 -2.42 -14.90
C TYR A 210 -13.94 -2.16 -14.06
N LYS A 211 -15.13 -2.58 -14.50
CA LYS A 211 -16.33 -2.45 -13.67
C LYS A 211 -16.21 -3.26 -12.39
N ASP A 212 -15.72 -4.50 -12.47
CA ASP A 212 -15.48 -5.32 -11.28
C ASP A 212 -14.41 -4.70 -10.37
N TRP A 213 -13.35 -4.11 -10.95
CA TRP A 213 -12.32 -3.39 -10.20
C TRP A 213 -12.88 -2.15 -9.47
N GLU A 214 -13.67 -1.32 -10.15
CA GLU A 214 -14.27 -0.09 -9.59
C GLU A 214 -15.16 -0.41 -8.39
N VAL A 215 -15.92 -1.49 -8.48
CA VAL A 215 -16.78 -1.99 -7.41
C VAL A 215 -15.95 -2.59 -6.27
N CYS A 216 -14.89 -3.34 -6.60
CA CYS A 216 -13.98 -3.94 -5.63
C CYS A 216 -13.24 -2.88 -4.80
N MET A 217 -12.68 -1.83 -5.42
CA MET A 217 -11.93 -0.80 -4.70
C MET A 217 -12.78 -0.07 -3.66
N GLN A 218 -14.10 0.04 -3.88
CA GLN A 218 -15.05 0.60 -2.92
C GLN A 218 -15.37 -0.40 -1.78
N ALA A 219 -15.29 -1.71 -2.05
CA ALA A 219 -15.54 -2.75 -1.06
C ALA A 219 -14.38 -2.96 -0.08
N ILE A 220 -13.13 -2.69 -0.50
CA ILE A 220 -11.92 -2.96 0.30
C ILE A 220 -11.97 -2.33 1.70
N GLN A 221 -12.43 -1.08 1.82
CA GLN A 221 -12.55 -0.44 3.14
C GLN A 221 -13.52 -1.18 4.05
N ASN A 222 -14.68 -1.58 3.51
CA ASN A 222 -15.67 -2.32 4.26
C ASN A 222 -15.14 -3.69 4.69
N ILE A 223 -14.35 -4.36 3.86
CA ILE A 223 -13.72 -5.65 4.20
C ILE A 223 -12.68 -5.46 5.31
N CYS A 224 -11.94 -4.35 5.31
CA CYS A 224 -10.99 -4.05 6.38
C CYS A 224 -11.69 -3.70 7.71
N HIS A 225 -12.65 -2.78 7.68
CA HIS A 225 -13.19 -2.15 8.90
C HIS A 225 -14.47 -2.79 9.45
N ARG A 226 -15.26 -3.51 8.63
CA ARG A 226 -16.51 -4.11 9.10
C ARG A 226 -16.28 -5.56 9.54
N THR A 227 -16.66 -5.88 10.78
CA THR A 227 -16.94 -7.25 11.24
C THR A 227 -18.27 -7.72 10.65
N ILE A 228 -18.24 -8.12 9.38
CA ILE A 228 -19.40 -8.64 8.63
C ILE A 228 -19.90 -9.99 9.18
N TYR A 229 -19.18 -10.52 10.18
CA TYR A 229 -19.41 -11.82 10.78
C TYR A 229 -20.24 -11.70 12.05
N LYS A 230 -21.56 -11.87 11.92
CA LYS A 230 -22.40 -12.43 12.99
C LYS A 230 -22.87 -13.82 12.52
N HIS A 231 -22.43 -14.87 13.23
CA HIS A 231 -22.93 -16.26 13.12
C HIS A 231 -22.76 -16.99 11.76
N LYS A 232 -21.51 -17.26 11.32
CA LYS A 232 -21.18 -18.17 10.19
C LYS A 232 -21.83 -17.83 8.84
N LYS A 233 -22.40 -16.62 8.71
CA LYS A 233 -22.96 -16.06 7.47
C LYS A 233 -22.52 -14.60 7.37
N ALA A 234 -21.83 -14.26 6.30
CA ALA A 234 -21.46 -12.87 6.04
C ALA A 234 -22.72 -12.15 5.50
N LYS A 235 -23.27 -11.20 6.26
CA LYS A 235 -24.22 -10.22 5.71
C LYS A 235 -23.44 -8.99 5.31
N LEU A 236 -22.82 -9.05 4.12
CA LEU A 236 -22.12 -7.89 3.58
C LEU A 236 -23.14 -6.94 2.96
N VAL A 237 -23.59 -5.95 3.72
CA VAL A 237 -24.30 -4.80 3.13
C VAL A 237 -23.23 -3.84 2.63
N ILE A 238 -22.89 -3.90 1.34
CA ILE A 238 -22.09 -2.84 0.71
C ILE A 238 -23.07 -1.75 0.28
N ASN A 239 -23.09 -0.64 1.02
CA ASN A 239 -23.85 0.53 0.62
C ASN A 239 -22.95 1.41 -0.26
N TYR A 240 -23.19 1.41 -1.57
CA TYR A 240 -22.41 2.24 -2.49
C TYR A 240 -22.86 3.70 -2.34
N SER A 241 -21.98 4.66 -2.65
CA SER A 241 -22.46 6.02 -2.88
C SER A 241 -23.44 6.00 -4.08
N SER A 242 -24.74 6.05 -3.78
CA SER A 242 -25.89 6.38 -4.64
C SER A 242 -26.48 5.40 -5.66
N THR A 243 -25.93 4.21 -5.97
CA THR A 243 -26.53 3.41 -7.09
C THR A 243 -26.56 1.89 -7.00
N LEU A 244 -25.96 1.24 -5.99
CA LEU A 244 -26.19 -0.19 -5.77
C LEU A 244 -26.25 -0.47 -4.26
N THR A 245 -27.05 -1.46 -3.89
CA THR A 245 -27.04 -2.09 -2.57
C THR A 245 -26.99 -3.58 -2.86
N LEU A 246 -25.90 -4.25 -2.48
CA LEU A 246 -25.85 -5.71 -2.55
C LEU A 246 -26.48 -6.26 -1.27
N ASP A 247 -27.76 -6.61 -1.33
CA ASP A 247 -28.48 -7.35 -0.28
C ASP A 247 -28.35 -8.87 -0.46
N GLU A 248 -27.20 -9.32 -0.99
CA GLU A 248 -26.91 -10.73 -1.21
C GLU A 248 -26.21 -11.33 0.02
N LYS A 249 -26.64 -12.53 0.43
CA LYS A 249 -25.98 -13.29 1.50
C LYS A 249 -24.93 -14.21 0.89
N TYR A 250 -23.69 -14.09 1.36
CA TYR A 250 -22.58 -14.93 0.91
C TYR A 250 -22.18 -15.91 2.00
N ASN A 251 -22.00 -17.18 1.63
CA ASN A 251 -21.35 -18.16 2.48
C ASN A 251 -19.84 -18.01 2.31
N VAL A 252 -19.17 -17.59 3.38
CA VAL A 252 -17.74 -17.28 3.40
C VAL A 252 -17.10 -18.05 4.55
N GLU A 253 -16.05 -18.81 4.24
CA GLU A 253 -15.24 -19.49 5.25
C GLU A 253 -14.51 -18.46 6.13
N GLU A 254 -14.45 -18.72 7.44
CA GLU A 254 -13.80 -17.81 8.39
C GLU A 254 -12.33 -17.56 8.03
N ALA A 255 -11.64 -18.58 7.55
CA ALA A 255 -10.25 -18.51 7.12
C ALA A 255 -10.05 -17.57 5.92
N ASP A 256 -10.93 -17.64 4.92
CA ASP A 256 -10.94 -16.75 3.76
C ASP A 256 -11.26 -15.30 4.15
N TYR A 257 -12.23 -15.11 5.05
CA TYR A 257 -12.56 -13.79 5.57
C TYR A 257 -11.40 -13.17 6.35
N ASN A 258 -10.77 -13.90 7.27
CA ASN A 258 -9.62 -13.42 8.03
C ASN A 258 -8.43 -13.10 7.11
N TYR A 259 -8.17 -13.94 6.11
CA TYR A 259 -7.16 -13.68 5.09
C TYR A 259 -7.45 -12.38 4.32
N SER A 260 -8.71 -12.20 3.89
CA SER A 260 -9.16 -11.03 3.15
C SER A 260 -9.09 -9.75 3.96
N ARG A 261 -9.51 -9.79 5.22
CA ARG A 261 -9.48 -8.66 6.15
C ARG A 261 -8.05 -8.16 6.35
N ILE A 262 -7.09 -9.07 6.56
CA ILE A 262 -5.66 -8.72 6.65
C ILE A 262 -5.20 -8.02 5.37
N ARG A 263 -5.48 -8.61 4.19
CA ARG A 263 -5.06 -8.06 2.90
C ARG A 263 -5.70 -6.70 2.61
N ALA A 264 -6.99 -6.55 2.89
CA ALA A 264 -7.74 -5.31 2.72
C ALA A 264 -7.17 -4.22 3.63
N CYS A 265 -6.89 -4.52 4.90
CA CYS A 265 -6.29 -3.55 5.81
C CYS A 265 -4.86 -3.17 5.44
N SER A 266 -4.05 -4.08 4.87
CA SER A 266 -2.75 -3.70 4.30
C SER A 266 -2.91 -2.63 3.20
N VAL A 267 -3.90 -2.82 2.31
CA VAL A 267 -4.18 -1.87 1.21
C VAL A 267 -4.71 -0.55 1.76
N VAL A 268 -5.65 -0.57 2.71
CA VAL A 268 -6.18 0.65 3.37
C VAL A 268 -5.08 1.41 4.11
N GLY A 269 -4.22 0.71 4.85
CA GLY A 269 -3.06 1.31 5.50
C GLY A 269 -2.14 2.01 4.50
N TYR A 270 -1.85 1.37 3.37
CA TYR A 270 -1.07 1.99 2.30
C TYR A 270 -1.77 3.23 1.69
N LEU A 271 -3.08 3.16 1.45
CA LEU A 271 -3.86 4.25 0.88
C LEU A 271 -3.76 5.53 1.73
N LYS A 272 -3.85 5.39 3.06
CA LYS A 272 -3.66 6.51 4.00
C LYS A 272 -2.27 7.12 3.88
N ILE A 273 -1.24 6.29 3.76
CA ILE A 273 0.16 6.74 3.65
C ILE A 273 0.41 7.44 2.32
N ALA A 274 -0.07 6.86 1.22
CA ALA A 274 0.03 7.44 -0.11
C ALA A 274 -0.69 8.80 -0.16
N ARG A 275 -1.86 8.92 0.48
CA ARG A 275 -2.58 10.19 0.62
C ARG A 275 -1.75 11.24 1.34
N GLN A 276 -1.21 10.93 2.52
CA GLN A 276 -0.37 11.86 3.27
C GLN A 276 0.87 12.28 2.48
N THR A 277 1.47 11.33 1.76
CA THR A 277 2.59 11.60 0.86
C THR A 277 2.20 12.58 -0.26
N ILE A 278 1.06 12.38 -0.93
CA ILE A 278 0.57 13.29 -1.98
C ILE A 278 0.27 14.70 -1.40
N LEU A 279 -0.29 14.79 -0.20
CA LEU A 279 -0.52 16.06 0.50
C LEU A 279 0.79 16.82 0.73
N LYS A 280 1.81 16.15 1.30
CA LYS A 280 3.14 16.73 1.53
C LYS A 280 3.79 17.21 0.23
N ILE A 281 3.76 16.39 -0.82
CA ILE A 281 4.32 16.77 -2.13
C ILE A 281 3.61 18.02 -2.67
N THR A 282 2.28 18.07 -2.58
CA THR A 282 1.48 19.22 -3.05
C THR A 282 1.82 20.50 -2.29
N GLU A 283 2.06 20.41 -0.98
CA GLU A 283 2.49 21.53 -0.17
C GLU A 283 3.89 22.03 -0.54
N ILE A 284 4.85 21.11 -0.72
CA ILE A 284 6.20 21.45 -1.16
C ILE A 284 6.16 22.14 -2.53
N GLN A 285 5.37 21.61 -3.47
CA GLN A 285 5.17 22.24 -4.78
C GLN A 285 4.59 23.65 -4.67
N ARG A 286 3.63 23.88 -3.74
CA ARG A 286 3.09 25.22 -3.47
C ARG A 286 4.16 26.17 -2.96
N LEU A 287 5.04 25.71 -2.07
CA LEU A 287 6.15 26.51 -1.53
C LEU A 287 7.19 26.84 -2.61
N ILE A 288 7.53 25.88 -3.47
CA ILE A 288 8.43 26.11 -4.62
C ILE A 288 7.82 27.16 -5.55
N ASN A 289 6.56 27.02 -5.94
CA ASN A 289 5.89 28.00 -6.81
C ASN A 289 5.78 29.40 -6.17
N TYR A 290 5.69 29.46 -4.84
CA TYR A 290 5.73 30.72 -4.10
C TYR A 290 7.13 31.37 -4.12
N VAL A 291 8.19 30.57 -4.03
CA VAL A 291 9.59 31.04 -4.09
C VAL A 291 10.00 31.41 -5.53
N ASP A 292 9.51 30.66 -6.53
CA ASP A 292 9.80 30.88 -7.95
C ASP A 292 9.03 32.08 -8.55
N GLY A 293 8.19 32.75 -7.76
CA GLY A 293 7.62 34.04 -8.11
C GLY A 293 6.44 33.96 -9.07
N ASP A 294 5.44 33.12 -8.79
CA ASP A 294 4.13 33.18 -9.45
C ASP A 294 3.57 34.63 -9.37
N PRO A 295 3.51 35.37 -10.50
CA PRO A 295 3.10 36.77 -10.53
C PRO A 295 1.66 36.98 -10.04
N SER A 296 0.84 35.93 -10.05
CA SER A 296 -0.56 35.98 -9.62
C SER A 296 -0.75 36.00 -8.09
N LYS A 297 0.32 35.77 -7.30
CA LYS A 297 0.25 35.67 -5.82
C LYS A 297 1.08 36.69 -5.04
N GLY A 298 1.56 37.75 -5.69
CA GLY A 298 1.83 39.01 -5.01
C GLY A 298 3.09 39.11 -4.12
N ARG A 299 4.20 38.47 -4.50
CA ARG A 299 5.54 38.98 -4.09
C ARG A 299 6.46 39.15 -5.29
N LYS A 300 7.11 40.32 -5.32
CA LYS A 300 8.13 40.73 -6.27
C LYS A 300 9.50 40.21 -5.81
N ASP A 301 10.30 39.81 -6.79
CA ASP A 301 11.67 39.31 -6.74
C ASP A 301 11.88 37.85 -6.26
N PRO A 302 11.74 36.87 -7.18
CA PRO A 302 12.44 35.60 -7.03
C PRO A 302 13.95 35.87 -6.87
N VAL A 303 14.58 35.21 -5.90
CA VAL A 303 16.03 35.28 -5.69
C VAL A 303 16.73 34.96 -7.01
N ASN A 304 17.50 35.92 -7.50
CA ASN A 304 18.06 36.03 -8.86
C ASN A 304 19.07 34.92 -9.24
N TRP A 305 19.19 33.84 -8.44
CA TRP A 305 20.17 32.76 -8.65
C TRP A 305 19.75 31.74 -9.71
N PHE A 306 18.43 31.57 -9.97
CA PHE A 306 17.94 30.58 -10.94
C PHE A 306 17.86 31.09 -12.38
N LYS A 307 17.88 32.40 -12.64
CA LYS A 307 17.75 32.98 -13.99
C LYS A 307 18.90 32.64 -14.94
N ASN A 308 20.07 32.25 -14.42
CA ASN A 308 21.23 31.90 -15.23
C ASN A 308 21.37 30.40 -15.52
N LEU A 309 20.46 29.58 -15.01
CA LEU A 309 20.31 28.19 -15.45
C LEU A 309 19.28 28.21 -16.58
N ILE A 310 19.75 28.24 -17.82
CA ILE A 310 18.92 27.89 -18.98
C ILE A 310 18.63 26.38 -18.88
N GLY A 311 17.72 26.01 -17.98
CA GLY A 311 17.13 24.69 -17.89
C GLY A 311 16.07 24.57 -18.99
N LYS A 312 16.01 23.43 -19.66
CA LYS A 312 14.88 23.16 -20.56
C LYS A 312 13.60 23.12 -19.73
N ASP A 313 12.55 23.74 -20.25
CA ASP A 313 11.17 23.59 -19.76
C ASP A 313 10.80 22.10 -19.77
N ASP A 314 10.77 21.47 -18.59
CA ASP A 314 10.31 20.10 -18.34
C ASP A 314 10.96 18.96 -19.17
N PHE A 315 10.63 17.72 -18.80
CA PHE A 315 10.95 16.51 -19.59
C PHE A 315 10.37 16.53 -21.00
N LYS A 316 9.52 17.51 -21.35
CA LYS A 316 8.89 17.71 -22.67
C LYS A 316 9.90 17.70 -23.81
N SER A 317 11.12 18.18 -23.57
CA SER A 317 12.21 18.17 -24.56
C SER A 317 12.72 16.79 -24.96
N THR A 318 12.37 15.74 -24.20
CA THR A 318 12.68 14.33 -24.48
C THR A 318 11.57 13.64 -25.27
N GLY A 319 10.44 14.33 -25.48
CA GLY A 319 9.22 13.76 -26.09
C GLY A 319 8.50 12.75 -25.20
N LYS A 320 8.89 12.59 -23.92
CA LYS A 320 8.23 11.70 -22.95
C LYS A 320 7.49 12.49 -21.87
N THR A 321 6.34 11.96 -21.47
CA THR A 321 5.53 12.42 -20.32
C THR A 321 6.04 11.82 -19.00
N TYR A 322 5.69 12.41 -17.86
CA TYR A 322 6.00 11.82 -16.54
C TYR A 322 5.35 10.45 -16.38
N ASP A 323 4.18 10.26 -16.97
CA ASP A 323 3.51 8.95 -17.01
C ASP A 323 4.37 7.91 -17.73
N GLU A 324 4.93 8.21 -18.90
CA GLU A 324 5.78 7.27 -19.64
C GLU A 324 7.08 6.93 -18.91
N LEU A 325 7.62 7.87 -18.12
CA LEU A 325 8.85 7.67 -17.35
C LEU A 325 8.65 6.76 -16.13
N THR A 326 7.48 6.85 -15.51
CA THR A 326 7.13 6.12 -14.28
C THR A 326 6.30 4.85 -14.54
N SER A 327 5.85 4.64 -15.77
CA SER A 327 5.15 3.42 -16.17
C SER A 327 6.12 2.33 -16.58
N MET A 328 5.69 1.09 -16.35
CA MET A 328 6.31 -0.11 -16.87
C MET A 328 5.24 -1.00 -17.48
N THR A 329 5.50 -1.49 -18.69
CA THR A 329 4.66 -2.51 -19.32
C THR A 329 5.00 -3.88 -18.76
N SER A 330 4.07 -4.83 -18.90
CA SER A 330 4.36 -6.21 -18.53
C SER A 330 5.50 -6.81 -19.37
N GLY A 331 5.66 -6.37 -20.63
CA GLY A 331 6.78 -6.76 -21.49
C GLY A 331 8.13 -6.18 -21.04
N GLU A 332 8.18 -4.92 -20.60
CA GLU A 332 9.36 -4.32 -19.98
C GLU A 332 9.76 -5.07 -18.70
N LEU A 333 8.78 -5.45 -17.87
CA LEU A 333 9.03 -6.25 -16.66
C LEU A 333 9.66 -7.60 -17.01
N ALA A 334 9.15 -8.30 -18.02
CA ALA A 334 9.71 -9.57 -18.48
C ALA A 334 11.17 -9.43 -18.94
N LYS A 335 11.51 -8.30 -19.58
CA LYS A 335 12.85 -7.99 -20.11
C LYS A 335 13.80 -7.35 -19.08
N SER A 336 13.32 -7.01 -17.88
CA SER A 336 14.09 -6.29 -16.86
C SER A 336 15.20 -7.10 -16.19
N GLY A 337 15.22 -8.42 -16.39
CA GLY A 337 16.07 -9.35 -15.65
C GLY A 337 15.51 -9.77 -14.28
N PHE A 338 14.37 -9.20 -13.86
CA PHE A 338 13.67 -9.60 -12.63
C PHE A 338 13.32 -11.09 -12.62
N LEU A 339 12.66 -11.59 -13.68
CA LEU A 339 12.20 -12.99 -13.75
C LEU A 339 13.36 -13.98 -13.70
N GLU A 340 14.44 -13.68 -14.42
CA GLU A 340 15.61 -14.56 -14.49
C GLU A 340 16.26 -14.69 -13.11
N GLU A 341 16.44 -13.56 -12.42
CA GLU A 341 17.02 -13.55 -11.08
C GLU A 341 16.09 -14.20 -10.05
N ASP A 342 14.77 -14.01 -10.16
CA ASP A 342 13.77 -14.67 -9.33
C ASP A 342 13.84 -16.22 -9.47
N LYS A 343 13.93 -16.72 -10.72
CA LYS A 343 14.12 -18.14 -11.00
C LYS A 343 15.45 -18.66 -10.41
N LYS A 344 16.54 -17.89 -10.50
CA LYS A 344 17.83 -18.25 -9.88
C LYS A 344 17.74 -18.36 -8.36
N ILE A 345 17.08 -17.41 -7.70
CA ILE A 345 16.86 -17.43 -6.24
C ILE A 345 16.07 -18.69 -5.85
N LEU A 346 14.96 -18.97 -6.55
CA LEU A 346 14.14 -20.15 -6.27
C LEU A 346 14.91 -21.45 -6.48
N LYS A 347 15.74 -21.52 -7.53
CA LYS A 347 16.62 -22.67 -7.79
C LYS A 347 17.62 -22.89 -6.66
N ARG A 348 18.31 -21.83 -6.20
CA ARG A 348 19.23 -21.90 -5.05
C ARG A 348 18.53 -22.39 -3.77
N ILE A 349 17.33 -21.90 -3.49
CA ILE A 349 16.54 -22.37 -2.34
C ILE A 349 16.21 -23.86 -2.48
N THR A 350 15.75 -24.28 -3.65
CA THR A 350 15.24 -25.64 -3.86
C THR A 350 16.38 -26.66 -3.94
N GLU A 351 17.47 -26.34 -4.63
CA GLU A 351 18.60 -27.24 -4.86
C GLU A 351 19.61 -27.19 -3.71
N ASP A 352 20.12 -26.00 -3.38
CA ASP A 352 21.20 -25.86 -2.41
C ASP A 352 20.68 -26.07 -0.99
N CYS A 353 19.58 -25.39 -0.62
CA CYS A 353 19.05 -25.48 0.74
C CYS A 353 18.19 -26.73 0.96
N LEU A 354 17.09 -26.91 0.20
CA LEU A 354 16.09 -27.94 0.53
C LEU A 354 16.49 -29.36 0.11
N LYS A 355 17.09 -29.56 -1.07
CA LYS A 355 17.50 -30.90 -1.57
C LYS A 355 18.84 -31.34 -0.99
N ASN A 356 19.87 -30.49 -1.08
CA ASN A 356 21.22 -30.82 -0.62
C ASN A 356 21.38 -30.66 0.90
N SER A 357 20.34 -30.19 1.61
CA SER A 357 20.35 -29.95 3.06
C SER A 357 21.51 -29.05 3.52
N ASN A 358 21.95 -28.11 2.67
CA ASN A 358 22.98 -27.15 3.03
C ASN A 358 22.37 -26.05 3.92
N MET A 359 22.43 -26.26 5.23
CA MET A 359 21.85 -25.34 6.21
C MET A 359 22.52 -23.96 6.22
N GLN A 360 23.79 -23.86 5.81
CA GLN A 360 24.46 -22.57 5.68
C GLN A 360 23.86 -21.77 4.51
N ALA A 361 23.61 -22.42 3.37
CA ALA A 361 22.90 -21.82 2.24
C ALA A 361 21.45 -21.45 2.59
N CYS A 362 20.76 -22.24 3.43
CA CYS A 362 19.43 -21.90 3.93
C CYS A 362 19.42 -20.59 4.75
N ARG A 363 20.42 -20.40 5.62
CA ARG A 363 20.50 -19.22 6.50
C ARG A 363 20.64 -17.91 5.73
N GLU A 364 21.27 -17.91 4.54
CA GLU A 364 21.41 -16.71 3.69
C GLU A 364 20.07 -16.06 3.29
N PHE A 365 18.98 -16.83 3.28
CA PHE A 365 17.66 -16.32 2.90
C PHE A 365 16.87 -15.74 4.07
N LEU A 366 17.34 -15.95 5.31
CA LEU A 366 16.76 -15.46 6.55
C LEU A 366 17.56 -14.26 7.10
N ASN A 367 16.92 -13.47 7.94
CA ASN A 367 17.58 -12.36 8.64
C ASN A 367 18.32 -12.92 9.88
N GLU A 368 19.62 -12.65 9.94
CA GLU A 368 20.49 -12.99 11.08
C GLU A 368 20.51 -11.88 12.14
N GLU A 369 20.17 -10.64 11.78
CA GLU A 369 20.10 -9.48 12.66
C GLU A 369 18.78 -9.47 13.46
N VAL A 370 18.59 -10.50 14.30
CA VAL A 370 17.34 -10.75 15.05
C VAL A 370 16.92 -9.54 15.89
N ASP A 371 17.86 -8.97 16.63
CA ASP A 371 17.60 -7.84 17.54
C ASP A 371 17.13 -6.59 16.78
N GLU A 372 17.67 -6.33 15.58
CA GLU A 372 17.23 -5.19 14.76
C GLU A 372 15.80 -5.40 14.23
N GLN A 373 15.47 -6.60 13.76
CA GLN A 373 14.11 -6.91 13.27
C GLN A 373 13.09 -6.88 14.41
N TYR A 374 13.45 -7.40 15.58
CA TYR A 374 12.55 -7.39 16.74
C TYR A 374 12.40 -6.00 17.33
N LYS A 375 13.46 -5.18 17.32
CA LYS A 375 13.39 -3.76 17.67
C LYS A 375 12.41 -3.03 16.75
N LEU A 376 12.46 -3.30 15.45
CA LEU A 376 11.54 -2.72 14.46
C LEU A 376 10.07 -3.03 14.77
N ALA A 377 9.75 -4.31 15.05
CA ALA A 377 8.40 -4.72 15.42
C ALA A 377 7.93 -4.04 16.72
N ALA A 378 8.83 -3.95 17.70
CA ALA A 378 8.55 -3.34 19.00
C ALA A 378 8.27 -1.84 18.88
N GLU A 379 9.12 -1.09 18.17
CA GLU A 379 8.94 0.33 17.91
C GLU A 379 7.62 0.61 17.20
N TYR A 380 7.25 -0.22 16.22
CA TYR A 380 5.98 -0.07 15.53
C TYR A 380 4.77 -0.29 16.45
N ALA A 381 4.79 -1.37 17.25
CA ALA A 381 3.72 -1.67 18.19
C ALA A 381 3.55 -0.54 19.22
N LEU A 382 4.66 -0.04 19.78
CA LEU A 382 4.66 1.05 20.76
C LEU A 382 4.20 2.38 20.14
N LYS A 383 4.62 2.69 18.90
CA LYS A 383 4.15 3.88 18.17
C LYS A 383 2.64 3.89 18.02
N LEU A 384 2.07 2.74 17.67
CA LEU A 384 0.63 2.59 17.48
C LEU A 384 -0.12 2.66 18.81
N GLU A 385 0.41 2.07 19.88
CA GLU A 385 -0.13 2.21 21.23
C GLU A 385 -0.18 3.67 21.68
N ALA A 386 0.92 4.41 21.46
CA ALA A 386 1.00 5.83 21.79
C ALA A 386 0.01 6.67 20.95
N MET A 387 -0.16 6.33 19.67
CA MET A 387 -1.14 7.00 18.80
C MET A 387 -2.58 6.72 19.24
N MET A 388 -2.90 5.48 19.63
CA MET A 388 -4.24 5.12 20.16
C MET A 388 -4.56 5.96 21.40
N GLU A 389 -3.65 5.99 22.37
CA GLU A 389 -3.80 6.77 23.59
C GLU A 389 -3.94 8.27 23.28
N LYS A 390 -3.16 8.79 22.32
CA LYS A 390 -3.26 10.17 21.86
C LYS A 390 -4.66 10.47 21.31
N ILE A 391 -5.21 9.61 20.45
CA ILE A 391 -6.56 9.75 19.86
C ILE A 391 -7.64 9.68 20.94
N GLU A 392 -7.53 8.74 21.89
CA GLU A 392 -8.44 8.62 23.03
C GLU A 392 -8.48 9.90 23.88
N LYS A 393 -7.32 10.55 24.07
CA LYS A 393 -7.18 11.81 24.82
C LYS A 393 -7.43 13.08 23.99
N MET A 394 -7.71 12.98 22.68
CA MET A 394 -7.91 14.17 21.85
C MET A 394 -9.15 14.97 22.26
N LYS A 395 -8.99 16.29 22.31
CA LYS A 395 -10.09 17.26 22.39
C LYS A 395 -10.87 17.29 21.07
N PRO A 396 -12.17 17.68 21.07
CA PRO A 396 -13.01 17.70 19.86
C PRO A 396 -12.40 18.44 18.67
N ASP A 397 -11.78 19.60 18.89
CA ASP A 397 -11.18 20.41 17.81
C ASP A 397 -10.00 19.69 17.14
N LYS A 398 -9.23 18.94 17.93
CA LYS A 398 -8.11 18.12 17.43
C LYS A 398 -8.62 16.86 16.74
N LEU A 399 -9.69 16.26 17.25
CA LEU A 399 -10.35 15.11 16.62
C LEU A 399 -10.89 15.47 15.24
N LYS A 400 -11.48 16.66 15.08
CA LYS A 400 -11.91 17.18 13.77
C LYS A 400 -10.77 17.25 12.76
N LYS A 401 -9.64 17.85 13.16
CA LYS A 401 -8.45 17.92 12.31
C LYS A 401 -7.93 16.52 11.96
N PHE A 402 -7.90 15.62 12.93
CA PHE A 402 -7.54 14.21 12.70
C PHE A 402 -8.47 13.53 11.70
N LEU A 403 -9.79 13.71 11.80
CA LEU A 403 -10.75 13.14 10.85
C LEU A 403 -10.59 13.72 9.43
N GLN A 404 -10.31 15.02 9.29
CA GLN A 404 -9.95 15.61 8.00
C GLN A 404 -8.66 14.98 7.46
N GLU A 405 -7.65 14.76 8.31
CA GLU A 405 -6.42 14.03 7.96
C GLU A 405 -6.69 12.57 7.60
N GLN A 406 -7.71 11.91 8.16
CA GLN A 406 -8.12 10.56 7.76
C GLN A 406 -8.84 10.50 6.42
N GLY A 407 -9.34 11.62 5.90
CA GLY A 407 -10.05 11.72 4.62
C GLY A 407 -11.56 11.96 4.73
N TYR A 408 -12.09 12.22 5.93
CA TYR A 408 -13.50 12.56 6.11
C TYR A 408 -13.81 13.93 5.50
N GLU A 409 -14.96 14.05 4.82
CA GLU A 409 -15.44 15.33 4.27
C GLU A 409 -16.01 16.24 5.37
N ASP A 410 -15.88 17.56 5.22
CA ASP A 410 -16.34 18.52 6.24
C ASP A 410 -17.82 18.39 6.60
N LYS A 411 -18.68 18.19 5.58
CA LYS A 411 -20.12 17.94 5.80
C LYS A 411 -20.33 16.71 6.66
N ARG A 412 -19.52 15.67 6.42
CA ARG A 412 -19.59 14.44 7.19
C ARG A 412 -19.14 14.69 8.62
N ILE A 413 -18.04 15.42 8.82
CA ILE A 413 -17.56 15.78 10.15
C ILE A 413 -18.62 16.59 10.93
N GLN A 414 -19.35 17.49 10.27
CA GLN A 414 -20.44 18.26 10.91
C GLN A 414 -21.64 17.38 11.33
N GLU A 415 -21.98 16.35 10.53
CA GLU A 415 -22.99 15.35 10.94
C GLU A 415 -22.52 14.53 12.14
N LEU A 416 -21.24 14.22 12.13
CA LEU A 416 -20.51 13.43 13.11
C LEU A 416 -20.30 14.14 14.46
N GLU A 417 -20.13 15.47 14.45
CA GLU A 417 -20.06 16.31 15.65
C GLU A 417 -21.32 16.18 16.54
N LYS A 418 -22.45 15.75 15.99
CA LYS A 418 -23.71 15.52 16.73
C LYS A 418 -23.69 14.23 17.58
N PHE A 419 -22.77 13.31 17.31
CA PHE A 419 -22.62 12.01 17.95
C PHE A 419 -21.22 11.84 18.55
N ALA A 420 -20.63 12.94 19.05
CA ALA A 420 -19.20 13.07 19.30
C ALA A 420 -18.56 11.90 20.09
N GLU A 421 -19.23 11.38 21.12
CA GLU A 421 -18.70 10.25 21.92
C GLU A 421 -18.82 8.89 21.21
N GLU A 422 -19.96 8.59 20.58
CA GLU A 422 -20.18 7.32 19.87
C GLU A 422 -19.28 7.20 18.64
N LEU A 423 -19.10 8.30 17.92
CA LEU A 423 -18.15 8.39 16.82
C LEU A 423 -16.71 8.26 17.30
N LYS A 424 -16.36 8.92 18.40
CA LYS A 424 -15.00 8.84 18.95
C LYS A 424 -14.68 7.38 19.27
N THR A 425 -15.59 6.66 19.91
CA THR A 425 -15.48 5.21 20.13
C THR A 425 -15.34 4.44 18.82
N GLU A 426 -16.20 4.67 17.83
CA GLU A 426 -16.13 3.98 16.54
C GLU A 426 -14.81 4.24 15.79
N VAL A 427 -14.31 5.46 15.82
CA VAL A 427 -13.02 5.85 15.20
C VAL A 427 -11.86 5.17 15.91
N ILE A 428 -11.88 5.12 17.25
CA ILE A 428 -10.87 4.43 18.06
C ILE A 428 -10.91 2.93 17.78
N GLU A 429 -12.08 2.30 17.79
CA GLU A 429 -12.23 0.87 17.52
C GLU A 429 -11.77 0.49 16.11
N ARG A 430 -12.13 1.27 15.10
CA ARG A 430 -11.67 1.07 13.72
C ARG A 430 -10.16 1.24 13.61
N PHE A 431 -9.61 2.29 14.23
CA PHE A 431 -8.17 2.52 14.26
C PHE A 431 -7.46 1.34 14.94
N ARG A 432 -7.91 0.93 16.13
CA ARG A 432 -7.36 -0.21 16.87
C ARG A 432 -7.41 -1.49 16.04
N ALA A 433 -8.57 -1.84 15.50
CA ALA A 433 -8.73 -3.06 14.70
C ALA A 433 -7.86 -3.07 13.43
N GLU A 434 -7.73 -1.94 12.73
CA GLU A 434 -6.82 -1.82 11.59
C GLU A 434 -5.36 -1.98 12.01
N LYS A 435 -4.94 -1.27 13.08
CA LYS A 435 -3.54 -1.22 13.50
C LYS A 435 -3.07 -2.52 14.13
N GLU A 436 -3.89 -3.18 14.94
CA GLU A 436 -3.61 -4.52 15.47
C GLU A 436 -3.34 -5.53 14.34
N LEU A 437 -4.17 -5.54 13.29
CA LEU A 437 -3.95 -6.41 12.13
C LEU A 437 -2.64 -6.12 11.41
N LEU A 438 -2.30 -4.84 11.20
CA LEU A 438 -1.05 -4.45 10.56
C LEU A 438 0.17 -4.87 11.41
N ILE A 439 0.08 -4.76 12.73
CA ILE A 439 1.14 -5.19 13.65
C ILE A 439 1.28 -6.71 13.63
N THR A 440 0.18 -7.45 13.77
CA THR A 440 0.19 -8.92 13.73
C THR A 440 0.80 -9.39 12.40
N GLN A 441 0.41 -8.76 11.29
CA GLN A 441 0.98 -9.08 9.99
C GLN A 441 2.48 -8.80 9.91
N LEU A 442 2.94 -7.63 10.37
CA LEU A 442 4.37 -7.29 10.40
C LEU A 442 5.16 -8.28 11.27
N TRP A 443 4.62 -8.64 12.43
CA TRP A 443 5.22 -9.59 13.35
C TRP A 443 5.36 -10.98 12.73
N GLU A 444 4.30 -11.51 12.13
CA GLU A 444 4.32 -12.79 11.44
C GLU A 444 5.32 -12.81 10.28
N GLU A 445 5.45 -11.69 9.54
CA GLU A 445 6.44 -11.57 8.47
C GLU A 445 7.87 -11.54 8.98
N ILE A 446 8.13 -10.78 10.05
CA ILE A 446 9.44 -10.74 10.72
C ILE A 446 9.79 -12.14 11.23
N ARG A 447 8.87 -12.80 11.94
CA ARG A 447 9.08 -14.14 12.51
C ARG A 447 9.31 -15.20 11.41
N ALA A 448 8.57 -15.14 10.32
CA ALA A 448 8.71 -16.07 9.21
C ALA A 448 10.04 -15.95 8.46
N LYS A 449 10.70 -14.78 8.54
CA LYS A 449 11.92 -14.46 7.76
C LYS A 449 13.15 -14.21 8.62
N THR A 450 13.06 -14.30 9.94
CA THR A 450 14.17 -14.05 10.88
C THR A 450 14.53 -15.33 11.60
N LEU A 451 15.82 -15.59 11.80
CA LEU A 451 16.29 -16.71 12.59
C LEU A 451 15.97 -16.47 14.07
N ALA A 452 15.32 -17.41 14.73
CA ALA A 452 15.18 -17.40 16.18
C ALA A 452 16.29 -18.25 16.82
N LYS A 453 16.69 -17.94 18.06
CA LYS A 453 17.69 -18.74 18.79
C LYS A 453 17.26 -20.19 19.00
N THR A 454 15.94 -20.42 19.07
CA THR A 454 15.30 -21.72 19.24
C THR A 454 15.02 -22.45 17.91
N ASP A 455 15.44 -21.88 16.77
CA ASP A 455 15.21 -22.52 15.48
C ASP A 455 16.18 -23.70 15.30
N ASP A 456 15.62 -24.91 15.27
CA ASP A 456 16.30 -26.09 14.78
C ASP A 456 16.26 -26.16 13.24
N ASP A 457 16.95 -27.16 12.68
CA ASP A 457 17.05 -27.33 11.23
C ASP A 457 15.67 -27.52 10.56
N GLU A 458 14.71 -28.15 11.25
CA GLU A 458 13.36 -28.37 10.72
C GLU A 458 12.53 -27.07 10.70
N LYS A 459 12.64 -26.24 11.74
CA LYS A 459 12.05 -24.89 11.76
C LYS A 459 12.64 -24.00 10.67
N ILE A 460 13.96 -24.03 10.47
CA ILE A 460 14.63 -23.31 9.39
C ILE A 460 14.10 -23.79 8.04
N LYS A 461 14.09 -25.09 7.78
CA LYS A 461 13.53 -25.65 6.54
C LYS A 461 12.08 -25.28 6.32
N SER A 462 11.25 -25.26 7.36
CA SER A 462 9.85 -24.83 7.29
C SER A 462 9.72 -23.35 6.88
N LYS A 463 10.51 -22.46 7.48
CA LYS A 463 10.58 -21.04 7.07
C LYS A 463 11.03 -20.90 5.62
N ILE A 464 12.03 -21.66 5.19
CA ILE A 464 12.53 -21.63 3.81
C ILE A 464 11.49 -22.18 2.82
N LYS A 465 10.77 -23.26 3.15
CA LYS A 465 9.67 -23.77 2.31
C LYS A 465 8.61 -22.70 2.08
N LYS A 466 8.22 -21.97 3.14
CA LYS A 466 7.30 -20.82 3.00
C LYS A 466 7.88 -19.76 2.06
N ILE A 467 9.16 -19.40 2.19
CA ILE A 467 9.81 -18.44 1.26
C ILE A 467 9.80 -18.98 -0.18
N ALA A 468 10.10 -20.26 -0.39
CA ALA A 468 10.06 -20.89 -1.71
C ALA A 468 8.65 -20.84 -2.31
N GLU A 469 7.61 -21.13 -1.52
CA GLU A 469 6.20 -21.01 -1.93
C GLU A 469 5.79 -19.57 -2.25
N GLU A 470 6.34 -18.59 -1.52
CA GLU A 470 6.15 -17.16 -1.80
C GLU A 470 6.84 -16.68 -3.07
N LEU A 471 7.99 -17.28 -3.43
CA LEU A 471 8.74 -16.95 -4.64
C LEU A 471 8.22 -17.72 -5.86
N SER A 472 7.69 -18.92 -5.64
CA SER A 472 7.07 -19.72 -6.69
C SER A 472 5.88 -18.98 -7.29
N GLY A 473 5.93 -18.70 -8.58
CA GLY A 473 4.90 -17.92 -9.28
C GLY A 473 4.95 -16.40 -9.04
N ARG A 474 5.91 -15.87 -8.26
CA ARG A 474 6.04 -14.43 -8.00
C ARG A 474 6.18 -13.63 -9.29
N GLY A 475 7.07 -14.07 -10.19
CA GLY A 475 7.21 -13.48 -11.52
C GLY A 475 5.93 -13.47 -12.34
N GLU A 476 5.19 -14.59 -12.35
CA GLU A 476 3.92 -14.72 -13.08
C GLU A 476 2.88 -13.73 -12.52
N GLU A 477 2.68 -13.77 -11.21
CA GLU A 477 1.74 -12.90 -10.52
C GLU A 477 2.07 -11.42 -10.74
N PHE A 478 3.35 -11.07 -10.74
CA PHE A 478 3.76 -9.69 -10.93
C PHE A 478 3.48 -9.19 -12.36
N ILE A 479 3.79 -9.98 -13.37
CA ILE A 479 3.42 -9.67 -14.76
C ILE A 479 1.91 -9.52 -14.93
N GLN A 480 1.14 -10.43 -14.35
CA GLN A 480 -0.32 -10.37 -14.37
C GLN A 480 -0.84 -9.07 -13.73
N LEU A 481 -0.25 -8.66 -12.60
CA LEU A 481 -0.61 -7.43 -11.92
C LEU A 481 -0.30 -6.20 -12.76
N VAL A 482 0.91 -6.11 -13.33
CA VAL A 482 1.31 -4.96 -14.18
C VAL A 482 0.38 -4.84 -15.39
N HIS A 483 0.13 -5.95 -16.09
CA HIS A 483 -0.78 -5.96 -17.24
C HIS A 483 -2.19 -5.50 -16.86
N TYR A 484 -2.75 -6.11 -15.81
CA TYR A 484 -4.09 -5.78 -15.33
C TYR A 484 -4.16 -4.30 -14.91
N ASN A 485 -3.22 -3.83 -14.10
CA ASN A 485 -3.14 -2.46 -13.63
C ASN A 485 -3.01 -1.44 -14.78
N ASN A 486 -2.19 -1.73 -15.79
CA ASN A 486 -1.99 -0.83 -16.93
C ASN A 486 -3.26 -0.69 -17.78
N ILE A 487 -4.02 -1.77 -17.98
CA ILE A 487 -5.30 -1.73 -18.69
C ILE A 487 -6.37 -1.02 -17.85
N ILE A 488 -6.50 -1.37 -16.56
CA ILE A 488 -7.47 -0.75 -15.64
C ILE A 488 -7.24 0.75 -15.51
N SER A 489 -6.00 1.17 -15.30
CA SER A 489 -5.65 2.59 -15.15
C SER A 489 -5.98 3.41 -16.39
N GLY A 490 -6.03 2.80 -17.57
CA GLY A 490 -6.39 3.49 -18.79
C GLY A 490 -7.87 3.86 -18.93
N TYR A 491 -8.76 3.25 -18.15
CA TYR A 491 -10.17 3.62 -18.08
C TYR A 491 -10.45 4.73 -17.05
N LEU A 492 -9.47 5.07 -16.21
CA LEU A 492 -9.60 6.17 -15.26
C LEU A 492 -9.70 7.51 -15.99
N THR A 493 -10.56 8.38 -15.45
CA THR A 493 -10.72 9.74 -15.96
C THR A 493 -9.54 10.61 -15.52
N VAL A 494 -9.00 11.41 -16.42
CA VAL A 494 -7.92 12.38 -16.17
C VAL A 494 -8.46 13.81 -16.29
N SER A 495 -7.78 14.76 -15.63
CA SER A 495 -8.05 16.19 -15.81
C SER A 495 -7.94 16.56 -17.29
N GLY A 496 -9.01 17.12 -17.87
CA GLY A 496 -8.98 17.63 -19.25
C GLY A 496 -8.19 18.94 -19.35
N ARG A 497 -7.69 19.27 -20.54
CA ARG A 497 -7.13 20.60 -20.82
C ARG A 497 -8.25 21.66 -20.77
N PRO A 498 -7.93 22.95 -20.50
CA PRO A 498 -8.92 24.03 -20.66
C PRO A 498 -9.56 23.98 -22.06
N GLY A 499 -10.86 23.72 -22.12
CA GLY A 499 -11.61 23.54 -23.37
C GLY A 499 -12.05 22.10 -23.68
N ASP A 500 -11.51 21.08 -22.98
CA ASP A 500 -11.99 19.71 -23.10
C ASP A 500 -13.44 19.59 -22.60
N LYS A 501 -14.34 19.11 -23.45
CA LYS A 501 -15.72 18.76 -23.07
C LYS A 501 -15.80 17.27 -22.74
N GLY A 502 -16.16 16.92 -21.50
CA GLY A 502 -16.45 15.55 -21.07
C GLY A 502 -15.36 14.86 -20.24
N LYS A 503 -15.54 13.56 -19.95
CA LYS A 503 -14.58 12.72 -19.23
C LYS A 503 -13.48 12.25 -20.20
N VAL A 504 -12.26 12.72 -20.01
CA VAL A 504 -11.08 12.25 -20.77
C VAL A 504 -10.48 11.05 -20.06
N ARG A 505 -10.08 10.00 -20.79
CA ARG A 505 -9.46 8.78 -20.21
C ARG A 505 -7.98 8.63 -20.61
N ASN A 506 -7.19 7.96 -19.76
CA ASN A 506 -5.78 7.63 -20.04
C ASN A 506 -5.63 6.42 -20.97
N VAL A 507 -6.27 6.47 -22.14
CA VAL A 507 -6.30 5.36 -23.10
C VAL A 507 -4.87 4.97 -23.57
N GLN A 508 -3.90 5.89 -23.46
CA GLN A 508 -2.48 5.65 -23.75
C GLN A 508 -1.87 4.53 -22.89
N SER A 509 -2.28 4.40 -21.63
CA SER A 509 -1.80 3.31 -20.77
C SER A 509 -2.19 1.93 -21.31
N ILE A 510 -3.42 1.81 -21.85
CA ILE A 510 -3.94 0.57 -22.43
C ILE A 510 -3.09 0.19 -23.64
N PHE A 511 -2.93 1.10 -24.61
CA PHE A 511 -2.22 0.78 -25.83
C PHE A 511 -0.72 0.59 -25.63
N ARG A 512 -0.10 1.34 -24.71
CA ARG A 512 1.30 1.11 -24.32
C ARG A 512 1.49 -0.32 -23.80
N GLU A 513 0.60 -0.79 -22.93
CA GLU A 513 0.61 -2.17 -22.45
C GLU A 513 0.35 -3.18 -23.57
N LEU A 514 -0.64 -2.96 -24.43
CA LEU A 514 -0.96 -3.90 -25.52
C LEU A 514 0.13 -3.96 -26.61
N ASN A 515 0.92 -2.90 -26.76
CA ASN A 515 2.03 -2.85 -27.73
C ASN A 515 3.30 -3.54 -27.21
N ASP A 516 3.52 -3.57 -25.89
CA ASP A 516 4.66 -4.26 -25.28
C ASP A 516 4.20 -5.11 -24.09
N SER A 517 3.35 -6.09 -24.38
CA SER A 517 2.82 -7.00 -23.38
C SER A 517 3.68 -8.25 -23.26
N ALA A 518 3.83 -8.77 -22.04
CA ALA A 518 4.46 -10.06 -21.78
C ALA A 518 3.68 -11.23 -22.42
N TYR A 519 2.36 -11.06 -22.60
CA TYR A 519 1.48 -12.05 -23.23
C TYR A 519 1.72 -12.24 -24.74
N GLY A 520 2.41 -11.29 -25.38
CA GLY A 520 2.84 -11.44 -26.77
C GLY A 520 4.15 -12.21 -26.92
N GLN A 521 4.76 -12.64 -25.80
CA GLN A 521 6.07 -13.28 -25.74
C GLN A 521 5.93 -14.74 -25.28
N GLU A 522 6.89 -15.60 -25.65
CA GLU A 522 6.97 -16.97 -25.16
C GLU A 522 7.48 -16.98 -23.71
N ILE A 523 6.55 -16.86 -22.75
CA ILE A 523 6.84 -16.91 -21.32
C ILE A 523 6.13 -18.12 -20.71
N GLU A 524 6.93 -19.02 -20.14
CA GLU A 524 6.47 -20.20 -19.41
C GLU A 524 5.42 -19.84 -18.34
N GLY A 525 4.25 -20.50 -18.37
CA GLY A 525 3.13 -20.26 -17.44
C GLY A 525 2.05 -19.30 -17.93
N PHE A 526 2.19 -18.72 -19.13
CA PHE A 526 1.24 -17.76 -19.72
C PHE A 526 0.40 -18.32 -20.87
N ASP A 527 0.60 -19.59 -21.23
CA ASP A 527 0.02 -20.25 -22.40
C ASP A 527 -1.52 -20.25 -22.38
N ASP A 528 -2.11 -20.35 -21.17
CA ASP A 528 -3.55 -20.42 -20.94
C ASP A 528 -4.26 -19.06 -20.93
N LEU A 529 -3.52 -17.98 -21.19
CA LEU A 529 -4.03 -16.62 -21.28
C LEU A 529 -4.15 -16.11 -22.73
N GLY A 530 -3.86 -16.93 -23.74
CA GLY A 530 -4.30 -16.70 -25.14
C GLY A 530 -3.34 -15.92 -26.04
N GLY A 531 -2.14 -15.59 -25.54
CA GLY A 531 -1.02 -15.10 -26.35
C GLY A 531 -1.29 -13.81 -27.14
N GLN A 532 -0.55 -13.65 -28.26
CA GLN A 532 -0.68 -12.52 -29.18
C GLN A 532 -2.10 -12.37 -29.76
N LYS A 533 -2.77 -13.48 -30.07
CA LYS A 533 -4.13 -13.48 -30.63
C LYS A 533 -5.10 -12.70 -29.74
N ARG A 534 -4.97 -12.86 -28.43
CA ARG A 534 -5.81 -12.15 -27.47
C ARG A 534 -5.53 -10.64 -27.43
N LEU A 535 -4.27 -10.23 -27.53
CA LEU A 535 -3.94 -8.80 -27.57
C LEU A 535 -4.59 -8.14 -28.78
N GLU A 536 -4.60 -8.82 -29.93
CA GLU A 536 -5.29 -8.36 -31.13
C GLU A 536 -6.82 -8.37 -30.97
N GLU A 537 -7.40 -9.37 -30.30
CA GLU A 537 -8.83 -9.35 -29.92
C GLU A 537 -9.15 -8.12 -29.07
N ILE A 538 -8.36 -7.81 -28.04
CA ILE A 538 -8.58 -6.63 -27.19
C ILE A 538 -8.51 -5.34 -28.02
N LYS A 539 -7.49 -5.18 -28.87
CA LYS A 539 -7.37 -4.00 -29.75
C LYS A 539 -8.59 -3.86 -30.67
N LYS A 540 -9.09 -4.97 -31.22
CA LYS A 540 -10.29 -4.99 -32.06
C LYS A 540 -11.53 -4.56 -31.29
N GLU A 541 -11.76 -5.12 -30.10
CA GLU A 541 -12.92 -4.77 -29.25
C GLU A 541 -12.86 -3.31 -28.79
N LEU A 542 -11.68 -2.79 -28.44
CA LEU A 542 -11.48 -1.37 -28.13
C LEU A 542 -11.85 -0.48 -29.32
N ALA A 543 -11.36 -0.81 -30.52
CA ALA A 543 -11.67 -0.05 -31.73
C ALA A 543 -13.17 -0.09 -32.07
N GLN A 544 -13.81 -1.25 -31.94
CA GLN A 544 -15.26 -1.40 -32.15
C GLN A 544 -16.08 -0.59 -31.14
N ALA A 545 -15.60 -0.48 -29.90
CA ALA A 545 -16.23 0.33 -28.86
C ALA A 545 -15.91 1.84 -28.98
N GLY A 546 -15.16 2.26 -30.00
CA GLY A 546 -14.78 3.66 -30.22
C GLY A 546 -13.63 4.16 -29.33
N ILE A 547 -12.89 3.25 -28.68
CA ILE A 547 -11.69 3.57 -27.91
C ILE A 547 -10.48 3.48 -28.83
N VAL A 548 -9.96 4.63 -29.25
CA VAL A 548 -8.87 4.74 -30.23
C VAL A 548 -7.56 5.19 -29.58
N HIS A 549 -6.44 4.78 -30.19
CA HIS A 549 -5.13 5.26 -29.79
C HIS A 549 -5.01 6.76 -30.08
N LEU A 550 -4.74 7.57 -29.06
CA LEU A 550 -4.50 9.00 -29.22
C LEU A 550 -3.04 9.22 -29.63
N GLU A 551 -2.82 9.74 -30.84
CA GLU A 551 -1.49 10.16 -31.32
C GLU A 551 -0.88 11.27 -30.45
N GLU A 552 -1.73 12.16 -29.92
CA GLU A 552 -1.28 13.25 -29.07
C GLU A 552 -1.07 12.78 -27.62
N LYS A 553 0.18 12.88 -27.13
CA LYS A 553 0.55 12.56 -25.74
C LYS A 553 -0.13 13.51 -24.75
N ARG A 554 -0.79 12.94 -23.74
CA ARG A 554 -1.40 13.71 -22.66
C ARG A 554 -0.61 13.51 -21.37
N GLU A 555 -0.26 14.61 -20.72
CA GLU A 555 0.32 14.54 -19.38
C GLU A 555 -0.77 14.09 -18.40
N VAL A 556 -0.49 13.03 -17.65
CA VAL A 556 -1.39 12.54 -16.60
C VAL A 556 -0.90 13.14 -15.31
N GLU A 557 -1.61 14.15 -14.82
CA GLU A 557 -1.40 14.64 -13.46
C GLU A 557 -1.66 13.50 -12.46
N GLY A 558 -0.84 13.43 -11.41
CA GLY A 558 -1.04 12.44 -10.35
C GLY A 558 -2.46 12.48 -9.76
N LEU A 559 -2.85 11.39 -9.09
CA LEU A 559 -4.19 11.20 -8.54
C LEU A 559 -4.59 12.37 -7.62
N SER A 560 -5.77 12.94 -7.85
CA SER A 560 -6.33 13.97 -6.98
C SER A 560 -6.72 13.39 -5.62
N ILE A 561 -6.30 14.03 -4.52
CA ILE A 561 -6.72 13.66 -3.16
C ILE A 561 -8.25 13.71 -3.01
N LYS A 562 -8.92 14.65 -3.68
CA LYS A 562 -10.39 14.72 -3.67
C LYS A 562 -11.01 13.49 -4.33
N ALA A 563 -10.44 13.03 -5.43
CA ALA A 563 -10.88 11.79 -6.09
C ALA A 563 -10.62 10.57 -5.20
N LEU A 564 -9.45 10.51 -4.54
CA LEU A 564 -9.10 9.45 -3.60
C LEU A 564 -10.07 9.38 -2.42
N ASN A 565 -10.36 10.53 -1.78
CA ASN A 565 -11.29 10.61 -0.66
C ASN A 565 -12.70 10.19 -1.08
N LYS A 566 -13.18 10.69 -2.23
CA LYS A 566 -14.54 10.39 -2.70
C LYS A 566 -14.73 8.92 -3.08
N ALA A 567 -13.74 8.33 -3.75
CA ALA A 567 -13.90 7.03 -4.40
C ALA A 567 -13.41 5.85 -3.54
N VAL A 568 -12.38 6.06 -2.70
CA VAL A 568 -11.74 4.98 -1.95
C VAL A 568 -11.74 5.24 -0.46
N LEU A 569 -11.46 6.46 0.01
CA LEU A 569 -11.42 6.80 1.44
C LEU A 569 -12.72 7.46 1.92
N ASN A 570 -13.86 6.95 1.46
CA ASN A 570 -15.19 7.49 1.77
C ASN A 570 -15.80 6.73 2.94
N TYR A 571 -15.56 7.23 4.15
CA TYR A 571 -16.06 6.62 5.37
C TYR A 571 -17.57 6.83 5.52
N GLN A 572 -18.34 5.87 5.04
CA GLN A 572 -19.75 5.78 5.40
C GLN A 572 -19.87 5.31 6.85
N VAL A 573 -20.49 6.13 7.70
CA VAL A 573 -21.18 5.60 8.90
C VAL A 573 -22.57 5.28 8.41
N GLU A 574 -23.03 4.07 8.66
CA GLU A 574 -24.45 3.78 8.51
C GLU A 574 -25.21 4.84 9.31
N LYS A 575 -26.43 5.20 8.86
CA LYS A 575 -27.33 5.88 9.80
C LYS A 575 -27.31 4.97 11.04
N LEU A 576 -26.89 5.52 12.18
CA LEU A 576 -27.20 4.93 13.47
C LEU A 576 -28.71 4.76 13.43
N ASP A 577 -29.17 3.57 13.04
CA ASP A 577 -30.60 3.28 13.05
C ASP A 577 -31.06 3.63 14.46
N GLU A 578 -32.14 4.41 14.54
CA GLU A 578 -32.73 4.91 15.77
C GLU A 578 -33.09 3.72 16.69
N LYS A 579 -32.11 3.24 17.45
CA LYS A 579 -32.20 2.53 18.73
C LYS A 579 -30.79 2.14 19.18
N PRO A 580 -30.33 2.60 20.35
CA PRO A 580 -29.12 2.05 20.95
C PRO A 580 -29.32 0.55 21.15
N VAL A 581 -28.32 -0.23 20.72
CA VAL A 581 -28.22 -1.64 21.11
C VAL A 581 -27.92 -1.65 22.61
N LYS A 582 -28.98 -1.65 23.42
CA LYS A 582 -28.90 -2.12 24.81
C LYS A 582 -28.43 -3.58 24.76
N GLY A 583 -27.31 -3.87 25.40
CA GLY A 583 -26.84 -5.24 25.60
C GLY A 583 -25.35 -5.42 25.33
N TRP A 584 -24.50 -4.67 26.04
CA TRP A 584 -23.31 -5.28 26.61
C TRP A 584 -23.70 -5.61 28.04
N ASP A 585 -24.06 -6.87 28.28
CA ASP A 585 -24.28 -7.38 29.63
C ASP A 585 -22.95 -7.31 30.37
N THR A 586 -22.86 -6.35 31.27
CA THR A 586 -22.02 -6.37 32.46
C THR A 586 -22.58 -7.45 33.38
N ILE A 587 -22.13 -8.69 33.21
CA ILE A 587 -22.18 -9.67 34.30
C ILE A 587 -20.84 -9.55 35.02
N ASP A 588 -20.91 -9.37 36.34
CA ASP A 588 -19.84 -9.15 37.31
C ASP A 588 -19.32 -7.71 37.43
N GLN A 589 -20.15 -6.82 37.98
CA GLN A 589 -19.79 -6.06 39.18
C GLN A 589 -21.04 -5.42 39.81
N ASP A 590 -21.15 -5.60 41.13
CA ASP A 590 -22.13 -5.02 42.07
C ASP A 590 -23.38 -5.86 42.42
N GLU A 591 -23.11 -7.06 42.95
CA GLU A 591 -23.58 -7.32 44.32
C GLU A 591 -23.03 -6.19 45.21
N ILE A 592 -23.87 -5.21 45.55
CA ILE A 592 -23.97 -4.46 46.82
C ILE A 592 -25.00 -3.33 46.59
N ALA A 593 -26.27 -3.69 46.72
CA ALA A 593 -27.35 -2.78 47.15
C ALA A 593 -28.60 -3.59 47.56
N SER A 594 -28.43 -4.54 48.49
CA SER A 594 -29.45 -4.99 49.46
C SER A 594 -28.92 -6.13 50.34
N ASN A 595 -27.96 -5.78 51.20
CA ASN A 595 -27.99 -6.10 52.63
C ASN A 595 -27.03 -5.14 53.35
#